data_AF-A0A7S3S7B5-F1
#
_entry.id   AF-A0A7S3S7B5-F1
#
_cell.length_a   1.000
_cell.length_b   1.000
_cell.length_c   1.000
_cell.angle_alpha   90.00
_cell.angle_beta   90.00
_cell.angle_gamma   90.00
#
_symmetry.space_group_name_H-M   'P 1'
#
loop_
_entity.id
_entity.type
_entity.pdbx_description
1 polymer ?
#
loop_
_entity_poly.entity_id
_entity_poly.type
_entity_poly.pdbx_seq_one_letter_code
_entity_poly.pdbx_strand_id
1 'polypeptide(L)'
;KPDCEWCPPGHGDLYPAMLGSGTLEALLAKGYKFMFVSNSDNLGATMDLKLLTWFAESAAPFAMECAARTDADKKGGHLAKSAATGDLLLRESAQCPEAEEGDFQDVAKFKYFNTNNLWVNLEALKKTMDENEGVLPLPVIKNGKTVDPRDKKSTKVLQLETAMGAAIASFSGAQAILIPRTRFAPVKTTNDMLALMSDAYEITRDHRMVLKGERGGVPPTVKLDGAYKFVDALKTLVPNGPPSLLHCSKLTVEGKVVFAKGVTFKGAVKVANAGPEPKTLKAGTYQDQTVEL
;
A
#
# COMPACT_ATOMS: atom_id res chain seq x y z
N LYS A 1 -24.32 -15.87 1.19
CA LYS A 1 -23.51 -15.57 -0.01
C LYS A 1 -22.28 -16.46 0.06
N PRO A 2 -22.28 -17.63 -0.59
CA PRO A 2 -21.22 -18.63 -0.44
C PRO A 2 -19.82 -18.09 -0.78
N ASP A 3 -19.71 -17.19 -1.75
CA ASP A 3 -18.43 -16.57 -2.12
C ASP A 3 -17.77 -15.75 -0.98
N CYS A 4 -18.52 -15.37 0.05
CA CYS A 4 -18.00 -14.67 1.21
C CYS A 4 -17.37 -15.62 2.26
N GLU A 5 -17.50 -16.93 2.08
CA GLU A 5 -16.97 -17.95 3.01
C GLU A 5 -15.47 -18.22 2.80
N TRP A 6 -14.89 -17.69 1.71
CA TRP A 6 -13.49 -17.85 1.36
C TRP A 6 -12.75 -16.51 1.37
N CYS A 7 -11.48 -16.55 1.75
CA CYS A 7 -10.56 -15.42 1.60
C CYS A 7 -9.19 -15.92 1.15
N PRO A 8 -8.46 -15.15 0.31
CA PRO A 8 -7.06 -15.44 0.04
C PRO A 8 -6.24 -15.31 1.35
N PRO A 9 -5.23 -16.15 1.58
CA PRO A 9 -4.46 -16.18 2.84
C PRO A 9 -3.36 -15.10 2.89
N GLY A 10 -3.65 -13.91 2.36
CA GLY A 10 -2.69 -12.81 2.23
C GLY A 10 -1.68 -13.02 1.10
N HIS A 11 -0.89 -11.99 0.81
CA HIS A 11 0.06 -12.01 -0.30
C HIS A 11 1.35 -12.81 0.00
N GLY A 12 1.60 -13.20 1.25
CA GLY A 12 2.67 -14.15 1.60
C GLY A 12 2.49 -15.54 0.98
N ASP A 13 1.28 -15.85 0.51
CA ASP A 13 0.96 -17.05 -0.25
C ASP A 13 1.70 -17.16 -1.59
N LEU A 14 2.31 -16.08 -2.07
CA LEU A 14 3.14 -16.10 -3.28
C LEU A 14 4.16 -17.25 -3.27
N TYR A 15 4.88 -17.44 -2.16
CA TYR A 15 5.96 -18.43 -2.07
C TYR A 15 5.43 -19.88 -2.14
N PRO A 16 4.50 -20.33 -1.28
CA PRO A 16 3.93 -21.67 -1.38
C PRO A 16 3.18 -21.88 -2.71
N ALA A 17 2.49 -20.87 -3.25
CA ALA A 17 1.83 -20.99 -4.55
C ALA A 17 2.84 -21.20 -5.70
N MET A 18 3.98 -20.50 -5.68
CA MET A 18 5.04 -20.70 -6.68
C MET A 18 5.64 -22.10 -6.62
N LEU A 19 5.87 -22.64 -5.42
CA LEU A 19 6.37 -24.01 -5.25
C LEU A 19 5.32 -25.04 -5.66
N GLY A 20 4.10 -24.94 -5.11
CA GLY A 20 3.03 -25.92 -5.34
C GLY A 20 2.56 -25.99 -6.80
N SER A 21 2.69 -24.91 -7.56
CA SER A 21 2.38 -24.88 -9.00
C SER A 21 3.53 -25.37 -9.89
N GLY A 22 4.74 -25.57 -9.36
CA GLY A 22 5.96 -25.84 -10.14
C GLY A 22 6.51 -24.63 -10.88
N THR A 23 5.99 -23.42 -10.60
CA THR A 23 6.43 -22.18 -11.23
C THR A 23 7.88 -21.85 -10.84
N LEU A 24 8.24 -22.07 -9.57
CA LEU A 24 9.59 -21.82 -9.09
C LEU A 24 10.62 -22.68 -9.83
N GLU A 25 10.35 -23.97 -9.96
CA GLU A 25 11.17 -24.93 -10.70
C GLU A 25 11.26 -24.56 -12.18
N ALA A 26 10.15 -24.20 -12.81
CA ALA A 26 10.12 -23.82 -14.22
C ALA A 26 10.94 -22.55 -14.51
N LEU A 27 10.94 -21.58 -13.58
CA LEU A 27 11.76 -20.37 -13.68
C LEU A 27 13.24 -20.69 -13.52
N LEU A 28 13.60 -21.47 -12.50
CA LEU A 28 14.99 -21.89 -12.25
C LEU A 28 15.55 -22.71 -13.42
N ALA A 29 14.76 -23.63 -13.98
CA ALA A 29 15.17 -24.44 -15.14
C ALA A 29 15.43 -23.60 -16.40
N LYS A 30 14.81 -22.42 -16.52
CA LYS A 30 15.07 -21.44 -17.58
C LYS A 30 16.24 -20.49 -17.28
N GLY A 31 16.88 -20.63 -16.12
CA GLY A 31 18.01 -19.80 -15.71
C GLY A 31 17.62 -18.45 -15.09
N TYR A 32 16.36 -18.23 -14.73
CA TYR A 32 15.98 -17.04 -13.97
C TYR A 32 16.52 -17.15 -12.54
N LYS A 33 17.25 -16.12 -12.11
CA LYS A 33 17.88 -16.07 -10.78
C LYS A 33 17.19 -15.13 -9.80
N PHE A 34 16.62 -14.04 -10.31
CA PHE A 34 16.06 -12.98 -9.49
C PHE A 34 14.62 -12.72 -9.87
N MET A 35 13.80 -12.47 -8.85
CA MET A 35 12.42 -12.05 -8.99
C MET A 35 12.25 -10.69 -8.33
N PHE A 36 11.65 -9.77 -9.06
CA PHE A 36 11.12 -8.52 -8.50
C PHE A 36 9.61 -8.67 -8.32
N VAL A 37 9.12 -8.39 -7.12
CA VAL A 37 7.69 -8.46 -6.78
C VAL A 37 7.26 -7.09 -6.25
N SER A 38 6.09 -6.63 -6.64
CA SER A 38 5.49 -5.40 -6.12
C SER A 38 3.99 -5.53 -5.97
N ASN A 39 3.38 -4.63 -5.18
CA ASN A 39 1.93 -4.47 -5.18
C ASN A 39 1.46 -3.99 -6.55
N SER A 40 0.38 -4.56 -7.06
CA SER A 40 -0.27 -4.09 -8.30
C SER A 40 -0.86 -2.69 -8.15
N ASP A 41 -1.23 -2.30 -6.93
CA ASP A 41 -1.70 -0.95 -6.59
C ASP A 41 -0.57 0.08 -6.42
N ASN A 42 0.71 -0.33 -6.46
CA ASN A 42 1.84 0.58 -6.44
C ASN A 42 2.30 0.88 -7.86
N LEU A 43 1.77 1.95 -8.46
CA LEU A 43 2.06 2.34 -9.83
C LEU A 43 3.44 3.02 -10.01
N GLY A 44 4.20 3.19 -8.92
CA GLY A 44 5.59 3.64 -8.97
C GLY A 44 6.59 2.48 -9.11
N ALA A 45 6.17 1.25 -8.81
CA ALA A 45 7.05 0.08 -8.82
C ALA A 45 7.35 -0.38 -10.25
N THR A 46 8.64 -0.43 -10.59
CA THR A 46 9.13 -0.89 -11.90
C THR A 46 10.46 -1.60 -11.74
N MET A 47 10.80 -2.46 -12.70
CA MET A 47 12.14 -3.05 -12.77
C MET A 47 13.19 -1.94 -12.92
N ASP A 48 14.11 -1.83 -11.97
CA ASP A 48 15.23 -0.89 -12.02
C ASP A 48 16.54 -1.67 -12.08
N LEU A 49 17.28 -1.50 -13.18
CA LEU A 49 18.52 -2.25 -13.41
C LEU A 49 19.61 -1.89 -12.41
N LYS A 50 19.63 -0.67 -11.85
CA LYS A 50 20.63 -0.31 -10.82
C LYS A 50 20.34 -1.05 -9.51
N LEU A 51 19.06 -1.17 -9.14
CA LEU A 51 18.64 -1.92 -7.96
C LEU A 51 18.86 -3.43 -8.17
N LEU A 52 18.58 -3.94 -9.37
CA LEU A 52 18.90 -5.33 -9.71
C LEU A 52 20.41 -5.61 -9.63
N THR A 53 21.25 -4.73 -10.19
CA THR A 53 22.71 -4.85 -10.10
C THR A 53 23.17 -4.82 -8.66
N TRP A 54 22.71 -3.84 -7.87
CA TRP A 54 23.01 -3.77 -6.44
C TRP A 54 22.61 -5.06 -5.71
N PHE A 55 21.40 -5.57 -5.96
CA PHE A 55 20.92 -6.78 -5.31
C PHE A 55 21.77 -7.99 -5.68
N ALA A 56 22.10 -8.15 -6.97
CA ALA A 56 22.93 -9.24 -7.46
C ALA A 56 24.36 -9.20 -6.87
N GLU A 57 24.97 -8.01 -6.79
CA GLU A 57 26.32 -7.81 -6.24
C GLU A 57 26.36 -7.95 -4.72
N SER A 58 25.25 -7.65 -4.02
CA SER A 58 25.17 -7.79 -2.56
C SER A 58 25.22 -9.24 -2.08
N ALA A 59 24.97 -10.20 -2.97
CA ALA A 59 24.74 -11.61 -2.67
C ALA A 59 23.64 -11.87 -1.62
N ALA A 60 22.79 -10.88 -1.34
CA ALA A 60 21.68 -11.02 -0.43
C ALA A 60 20.65 -12.01 -1.00
N PRO A 61 20.09 -12.91 -0.18
CA PRO A 61 19.03 -13.83 -0.61
C PRO A 61 17.69 -13.12 -0.85
N PHE A 62 17.49 -12.01 -0.15
CA PHE A 62 16.25 -11.23 -0.17
C PHE A 62 16.56 -9.76 0.13
N ALA A 63 15.89 -8.85 -0.58
CA ALA A 63 15.95 -7.43 -0.25
C ALA A 63 14.58 -6.75 -0.32
N MET A 64 14.37 -5.80 0.59
CA MET A 64 13.16 -4.97 0.65
C MET A 64 13.50 -3.53 0.29
N GLU A 65 12.79 -2.96 -0.69
CA GLU A 65 12.83 -1.50 -0.86
C GLU A 65 11.97 -0.85 0.23
N CYS A 66 12.56 0.07 0.99
CA CYS A 66 11.86 0.86 1.99
C CYS A 66 11.75 2.32 1.53
N ALA A 67 10.64 2.97 1.84
CA ALA A 67 10.50 4.41 1.71
C ALA A 67 10.72 5.08 3.07
N ALA A 68 11.17 6.34 3.04
CA ALA A 68 11.10 7.19 4.23
C ALA A 68 9.63 7.33 4.65
N ARG A 69 9.34 7.06 5.92
CA ARG A 69 7.99 7.07 6.46
C ARG A 69 7.48 8.50 6.63
N THR A 70 6.21 8.69 6.31
CA THR A 70 5.49 9.97 6.40
C THR A 70 4.21 9.78 7.20
N ASP A 71 3.56 10.88 7.61
CA ASP A 71 2.28 10.84 8.31
C ASP A 71 1.14 10.20 7.49
N ALA A 72 1.32 10.04 6.18
CA ALA A 72 0.39 9.30 5.32
C ALA A 72 0.52 7.78 5.48
N ASP A 73 1.68 7.29 5.93
CA ASP A 73 2.03 5.86 6.01
C ASP A 73 1.56 5.22 7.33
N LYS A 74 0.26 5.33 7.60
CA LYS A 74 -0.37 4.84 8.84
C LYS A 74 -0.76 3.36 8.79
N LYS A 75 -0.95 2.81 7.59
CA LYS A 75 -1.39 1.42 7.35
C LYS A 75 -0.35 0.66 6.52
N GLY A 76 0.13 -0.45 7.05
CA GLY A 76 1.16 -1.33 6.49
C GLY A 76 2.19 -1.67 7.57
N GLY A 77 3.41 -2.00 7.15
CA GLY A 77 4.48 -2.41 8.05
C GLY A 77 5.73 -1.54 7.99
N HIS A 78 6.44 -1.47 9.11
CA HIS A 78 7.75 -0.82 9.19
C HIS A 78 8.85 -1.86 9.39
N LEU A 79 10.05 -1.53 8.93
CA LEU A 79 11.24 -2.34 9.17
C LEU A 79 11.65 -2.23 10.65
N ALA A 80 12.17 -3.33 11.20
CA ALA A 80 12.80 -3.37 12.52
C ALA A 80 13.93 -4.41 12.51
N LYS A 81 14.62 -4.54 13.65
CA LYS A 81 15.65 -5.56 13.86
C LYS A 81 15.25 -6.48 15.00
N SER A 82 15.55 -7.76 14.84
CA SER A 82 15.46 -8.76 15.89
C SER A 82 16.47 -8.43 16.98
N ALA A 83 16.03 -8.31 18.24
CA ALA A 83 16.94 -8.14 19.36
C ALA A 83 17.79 -9.41 19.62
N ALA A 84 17.29 -10.59 19.21
CA ALA A 84 17.96 -11.87 19.44
C ALA A 84 19.04 -12.16 18.38
N THR A 85 18.77 -11.87 17.12
CA THR A 85 19.68 -12.24 16.00
C THR A 85 20.32 -11.04 15.32
N GLY A 86 19.78 -9.83 15.50
CA GLY A 86 20.19 -8.63 14.76
C GLY A 86 19.66 -8.55 13.33
N ASP A 87 19.02 -9.61 12.83
CA ASP A 87 18.45 -9.68 11.49
C ASP A 87 17.25 -8.74 11.33
N LEU A 88 16.92 -8.44 10.07
CA LEU A 88 15.78 -7.62 9.73
C LEU A 88 14.46 -8.37 9.94
N LEU A 89 13.45 -7.66 10.43
CA LEU A 89 12.07 -8.14 10.51
C LEU A 89 11.09 -7.07 10.04
N LEU A 90 9.93 -7.51 9.59
CA LEU A 90 8.80 -6.66 9.25
C LEU A 90 7.77 -6.73 10.37
N ARG A 91 7.33 -5.58 10.87
CA ARG A 91 6.21 -5.48 11.81
C ARG A 91 5.05 -4.78 11.13
N GLU A 92 4.00 -5.54 10.82
CA GLU A 92 2.74 -5.02 10.28
C GLU A 92 1.87 -4.40 11.38
N SER A 93 0.99 -3.47 11.01
CA SER A 93 0.06 -2.85 11.96
C SER A 93 -0.82 -3.88 12.68
N ALA A 94 -1.21 -4.97 11.99
CA ALA A 94 -2.00 -6.04 12.58
C ALA A 94 -1.23 -6.90 13.61
N GLN A 95 0.09 -6.76 13.67
CA GLN A 95 0.95 -7.41 14.66
C GLN A 95 1.30 -6.47 15.82
N CYS A 96 0.88 -5.20 15.77
CA CYS A 96 1.13 -4.23 16.82
C CYS A 96 0.10 -4.39 17.95
N PRO A 97 0.53 -4.63 19.21
CA PRO A 97 -0.36 -4.54 20.36
C PRO A 97 -0.95 -3.13 20.49
N GLU A 98 -2.19 -3.03 20.97
CA GLU A 98 -2.89 -1.74 21.13
C GLU A 98 -2.12 -0.76 22.04
N ALA A 99 -1.47 -1.28 23.08
CA ALA A 99 -0.64 -0.49 24.00
C ALA A 99 0.61 0.13 23.33
N GLU A 100 1.04 -0.40 22.19
CA GLU A 100 2.22 0.06 21.44
C GLU A 100 1.86 0.90 20.22
N GLU A 101 0.57 1.13 19.94
CA GLU A 101 0.13 1.82 18.72
C GLU A 101 0.73 3.24 18.59
N GLY A 102 0.89 3.95 19.71
CA GLY A 102 1.53 5.27 19.73
C GLY A 102 2.97 5.22 19.21
N ASP A 103 3.75 4.24 19.67
CA ASP A 103 5.12 4.00 19.21
C ASP A 103 5.14 3.51 17.76
N PHE A 104 4.20 2.64 17.38
CA PHE A 104 4.10 2.14 16.01
C PHE A 104 3.83 3.27 15.03
N GLN A 105 3.03 4.26 15.39
CA GLN A 105 2.72 5.42 14.54
C GLN A 105 3.80 6.51 14.60
N ASP A 106 4.80 6.40 15.49
CA ASP A 106 5.93 7.32 15.54
C ASP A 106 6.87 7.10 14.33
N VAL A 107 6.74 8.00 13.35
CA VAL A 107 7.53 8.02 12.12
C VAL A 107 8.99 8.42 12.36
N ALA A 108 9.30 9.09 13.47
CA ALA A 108 10.67 9.44 13.85
C ALA A 108 11.38 8.24 14.50
N LYS A 109 10.64 7.37 15.20
CA LYS A 109 11.15 6.11 15.77
C LYS A 109 11.32 5.05 14.68
N PHE A 110 10.25 4.73 13.94
CA PHE A 110 10.26 3.74 12.88
C PHE A 110 10.23 4.42 11.50
N LYS A 111 11.42 4.81 11.03
CA LYS A 111 11.63 5.69 9.86
C LYS A 111 11.46 5.02 8.50
N TYR A 112 11.50 3.68 8.45
CA TYR A 112 11.56 2.92 7.20
C TYR A 112 10.28 2.12 7.01
N PHE A 113 9.52 2.49 5.99
CA PHE A 113 8.24 1.89 5.65
C PHE A 113 8.39 0.87 4.53
N ASN A 114 7.80 -0.32 4.68
CA ASN A 114 7.82 -1.35 3.65
C ASN A 114 6.98 -0.92 2.44
N THR A 115 7.60 -0.90 1.26
CA THR A 115 6.92 -0.54 0.01
C THR A 115 6.21 -1.74 -0.64
N ASN A 116 6.55 -2.95 -0.16
CA ASN A 116 6.26 -4.23 -0.77
C ASN A 116 6.90 -4.42 -2.16
N ASN A 117 7.87 -3.59 -2.54
CA ASN A 117 8.78 -3.86 -3.65
C ASN A 117 9.92 -4.73 -3.12
N LEU A 118 9.98 -5.99 -3.56
CA LEU A 118 10.86 -7.02 -3.01
C LEU A 118 11.71 -7.63 -4.12
N TRP A 119 12.97 -7.84 -3.80
CA TRP A 119 13.93 -8.57 -4.63
C TRP A 119 14.22 -9.90 -3.98
N VAL A 120 14.08 -10.98 -4.73
CA VAL A 120 14.22 -12.35 -4.22
C VAL A 120 15.19 -13.11 -5.10
N ASN A 121 16.20 -13.74 -4.49
CA ASN A 121 17.01 -14.73 -5.16
C ASN A 121 16.24 -16.06 -5.17
N LEU A 122 15.89 -16.55 -6.35
CA LEU A 122 15.05 -17.74 -6.54
C LEU A 122 15.75 -19.02 -6.09
N GLU A 123 17.07 -19.11 -6.21
CA GLU A 123 17.84 -20.27 -5.73
C GLU A 123 17.85 -20.29 -4.19
N ALA A 124 18.05 -19.12 -3.56
CA ALA A 124 17.96 -18.98 -2.11
C ALA A 124 16.55 -19.29 -1.60
N LEU A 125 15.51 -18.79 -2.27
CA LEU A 125 14.12 -19.10 -1.96
C LEU A 125 13.87 -20.62 -2.00
N LYS A 126 14.27 -21.29 -3.09
CA LYS A 126 14.10 -22.74 -3.23
C LYS A 126 14.82 -23.50 -2.11
N LYS A 127 16.08 -23.17 -1.85
CA LYS A 127 16.87 -23.77 -0.78
C LYS A 127 16.18 -23.61 0.58
N THR A 128 15.78 -22.39 0.93
CA THR A 128 15.11 -22.13 2.22
C THR A 128 13.79 -22.86 2.34
N MET A 129 13.00 -22.95 1.27
CA MET A 129 11.76 -23.74 1.30
C MET A 129 12.03 -25.24 1.44
N ASP A 130 13.04 -25.80 0.76
CA ASP A 130 13.42 -27.20 0.89
C ASP A 130 13.89 -27.56 2.31
N GLU A 131 14.66 -26.67 2.94
CA GLU A 131 15.11 -26.81 4.34
C GLU A 131 13.96 -26.75 5.36
N ASN A 132 12.81 -26.22 4.95
CA ASN A 132 11.61 -26.04 5.78
C ASN A 132 10.42 -26.84 5.24
N GLU A 133 10.66 -28.03 4.68
CA GLU A 133 9.60 -28.96 4.24
C GLU A 133 8.61 -28.36 3.21
N GLY A 134 9.10 -27.50 2.32
CA GLY A 134 8.31 -26.87 1.27
C GLY A 134 7.53 -25.64 1.71
N VAL A 135 7.77 -25.10 2.91
CA VAL A 135 7.15 -23.85 3.37
C VAL A 135 8.18 -22.78 3.68
N LEU A 136 7.80 -21.52 3.50
CA LEU A 136 8.57 -20.40 4.05
C LEU A 136 7.97 -20.06 5.43
N PRO A 137 8.77 -20.06 6.52
CA PRO A 137 8.25 -19.81 7.86
C PRO A 137 7.88 -18.33 8.01
N LEU A 138 6.63 -18.00 7.67
CA LEU A 138 6.06 -16.66 7.81
C LEU A 138 5.18 -16.56 9.06
N PRO A 139 5.22 -15.43 9.79
CA PRO A 139 4.33 -15.22 10.92
C PRO A 139 2.88 -15.07 10.46
N VAL A 140 1.98 -15.83 11.08
CA VAL A 140 0.54 -15.72 10.82
C VAL A 140 -0.03 -14.40 11.37
N ILE A 141 -0.85 -13.74 10.57
CA ILE A 141 -1.62 -12.55 10.92
C ILE A 141 -3.08 -12.97 11.13
N LYS A 142 -3.65 -12.59 12.28
CA LYS A 142 -5.05 -12.86 12.62
C LYS A 142 -5.89 -11.59 12.41
N ASN A 143 -6.68 -11.56 11.34
CA ASN A 143 -7.45 -10.38 10.96
C ASN A 143 -8.94 -10.55 11.30
N GLY A 144 -9.46 -9.76 12.23
CA GLY A 144 -10.87 -9.79 12.62
C GLY A 144 -11.78 -9.11 11.60
N LYS A 145 -12.77 -9.83 11.07
CA LYS A 145 -13.73 -9.35 10.06
C LYS A 145 -15.15 -9.79 10.37
N THR A 146 -16.09 -9.31 9.56
CA THR A 146 -17.42 -9.90 9.38
C THR A 146 -17.43 -10.67 8.06
N VAL A 147 -18.13 -11.80 8.00
CA VAL A 147 -18.15 -12.69 6.82
C VAL A 147 -18.60 -11.95 5.56
N ASP A 148 -19.61 -11.09 5.67
CA ASP A 148 -19.93 -10.11 4.63
C ASP A 148 -19.26 -8.77 4.99
N PRO A 149 -18.27 -8.29 4.22
CA PRO A 149 -17.58 -7.02 4.51
C PRO A 149 -18.45 -5.78 4.29
N ARG A 150 -19.60 -5.92 3.63
CA ARG A 150 -20.59 -4.85 3.44
C ARG A 150 -21.68 -4.85 4.51
N ASP A 151 -21.85 -5.94 5.24
CA ASP A 151 -22.79 -6.05 6.36
C ASP A 151 -22.07 -6.22 7.70
N LYS A 152 -22.00 -5.12 8.47
CA LYS A 152 -21.40 -5.09 9.81
C LYS A 152 -22.11 -5.99 10.84
N LYS A 153 -23.34 -6.44 10.56
CA LYS A 153 -24.11 -7.33 11.43
C LYS A 153 -23.89 -8.81 11.12
N SER A 154 -23.22 -9.13 10.01
CA SER A 154 -22.93 -10.51 9.64
C SER A 154 -21.92 -11.17 10.60
N THR A 155 -21.88 -12.50 10.61
CA THR A 155 -21.07 -13.32 11.52
C THR A 155 -19.61 -12.86 11.58
N LYS A 156 -19.08 -12.68 12.78
CA LYS A 156 -17.65 -12.35 12.97
C LYS A 156 -16.79 -13.57 12.65
N VAL A 157 -15.70 -13.35 11.92
CA VAL A 157 -14.76 -14.38 11.47
C VAL A 157 -13.32 -13.90 11.65
N LEU A 158 -12.39 -14.84 11.63
CA LEU A 158 -10.95 -14.57 11.55
C LEU A 158 -10.46 -14.97 10.16
N GLN A 159 -9.77 -14.05 9.49
CA GLN A 159 -8.99 -14.35 8.29
C GLN A 159 -7.54 -14.57 8.71
N LEU A 160 -6.98 -15.73 8.34
CA LEU A 160 -5.59 -16.07 8.60
C LEU A 160 -4.78 -15.70 7.36
N GLU A 161 -3.85 -14.77 7.53
CA GLU A 161 -3.09 -14.20 6.44
C GLU A 161 -1.59 -14.26 6.72
N THR A 162 -0.77 -14.18 5.69
CA THR A 162 0.67 -13.91 5.80
C THR A 162 1.07 -12.76 4.89
N ALA A 163 2.11 -12.03 5.27
CA ALA A 163 2.65 -10.92 4.49
C ALA A 163 3.94 -11.34 3.78
N MET A 164 4.00 -11.15 2.46
CA MET A 164 5.18 -11.51 1.66
C MET A 164 6.46 -10.78 2.15
N GLY A 165 6.36 -9.52 2.56
CA GLY A 165 7.50 -8.80 3.12
C GLY A 165 8.04 -9.38 4.43
N ALA A 166 7.26 -10.20 5.16
CA ALA A 166 7.74 -10.86 6.39
C ALA A 166 8.76 -11.95 6.09
N ALA A 167 8.88 -12.38 4.83
CA ALA A 167 9.94 -13.27 4.36
C ALA A 167 11.34 -12.74 4.62
N ILE A 168 11.52 -11.43 4.82
CA ILE A 168 12.81 -10.84 5.17
C ILE A 168 13.44 -11.50 6.42
N ALA A 169 12.62 -11.96 7.36
CA ALA A 169 13.08 -12.65 8.56
C ALA A 169 13.40 -14.15 8.33
N SER A 170 12.98 -14.71 7.20
CA SER A 170 13.24 -16.10 6.81
C SER A 170 14.60 -16.29 6.14
N PHE A 171 15.33 -15.20 5.86
CA PHE A 171 16.62 -15.25 5.17
C PHE A 171 17.71 -14.52 5.98
N SER A 172 18.71 -15.28 6.45
CA SER A 172 19.91 -14.68 7.03
C SER A 172 20.67 -13.89 5.97
N GLY A 173 21.12 -12.68 6.32
CA GLY A 173 21.78 -11.77 5.38
C GLY A 173 20.83 -11.02 4.44
N ALA A 174 19.51 -11.08 4.66
CA ALA A 174 18.58 -10.21 3.96
C ALA A 174 18.89 -8.73 4.18
N GLN A 175 18.65 -7.91 3.15
CA GLN A 175 18.95 -6.48 3.18
C GLN A 175 17.70 -5.63 3.00
N ALA A 176 17.83 -4.35 3.32
CA ALA A 176 16.84 -3.33 2.98
C ALA A 176 17.56 -2.14 2.36
N ILE A 177 16.91 -1.48 1.39
CA ILE A 177 17.44 -0.31 0.70
C ILE A 177 16.43 0.83 0.73
N LEU A 178 16.90 2.02 1.10
CA LEU A 178 16.08 3.22 1.07
C LEU A 178 15.95 3.72 -0.37
N ILE A 179 14.71 3.85 -0.85
CA ILE A 179 14.40 4.30 -2.21
C ILE A 179 13.74 5.69 -2.21
N PRO A 180 13.81 6.42 -3.34
CA PRO A 180 13.03 7.65 -3.51
C PRO A 180 11.54 7.35 -3.53
N ARG A 181 10.73 8.29 -3.00
CA ARG A 181 9.26 8.16 -2.93
C ARG A 181 8.59 7.93 -4.30
N THR A 182 9.26 8.30 -5.40
CA THR A 182 8.77 8.10 -6.78
C THR A 182 8.57 6.63 -7.17
N ARG A 183 9.10 5.66 -6.41
CA ARG A 183 8.84 4.23 -6.60
C ARG A 183 7.74 3.67 -5.69
N PHE A 184 7.06 4.55 -4.94
CA PHE A 184 6.02 4.18 -3.97
C PHE A 184 4.82 5.13 -4.05
N ALA A 185 3.86 4.78 -4.91
CA ALA A 185 2.58 5.44 -5.11
C ALA A 185 1.42 4.45 -4.87
N PRO A 186 1.19 4.01 -3.62
CA PRO A 186 0.19 3.00 -3.30
C PRO A 186 -1.24 3.56 -3.33
N VAL A 187 -2.21 2.72 -3.69
CA VAL A 187 -3.65 3.02 -3.57
C VAL A 187 -4.31 2.02 -2.62
N LYS A 188 -4.53 2.42 -1.36
CA LYS A 188 -5.12 1.54 -0.33
C LYS A 188 -6.56 1.90 0.02
N THR A 189 -6.94 3.14 -0.23
CA THR A 189 -8.26 3.70 0.08
C THR A 189 -8.77 4.54 -1.09
N THR A 190 -10.06 4.87 -1.06
CA THR A 190 -10.66 5.81 -2.01
C THR A 190 -10.12 7.23 -1.85
N ASN A 191 -9.50 7.58 -0.71
CA ASN A 191 -8.75 8.83 -0.55
C ASN A 191 -7.54 8.86 -1.48
N ASP A 192 -6.74 7.78 -1.46
CA ASP A 192 -5.55 7.63 -2.28
C ASP A 192 -5.94 7.59 -3.76
N MET A 193 -7.04 6.88 -4.07
CA MET A 193 -7.57 6.79 -5.43
C MET A 193 -7.97 8.17 -5.96
N LEU A 194 -8.66 9.00 -5.17
CA LEU A 194 -9.03 10.36 -5.59
C LEU A 194 -7.79 11.23 -5.84
N ALA A 195 -6.78 11.13 -4.97
CA ALA A 195 -5.52 11.84 -5.13
C ALA A 195 -4.81 11.42 -6.43
N LEU A 196 -4.70 10.11 -6.68
CA LEU A 196 -4.03 9.54 -7.84
C LEU A 196 -4.77 9.85 -9.16
N MET A 197 -6.10 9.90 -9.13
CA MET A 197 -6.90 10.28 -10.30
C MET A 197 -6.74 11.76 -10.67
N SER A 198 -6.42 12.62 -9.70
CA SER A 198 -6.29 14.07 -9.91
C SER A 198 -5.03 14.46 -10.69
N ASP A 199 -4.93 15.74 -11.03
CA ASP A 199 -3.77 16.34 -11.68
C ASP A 199 -2.54 16.53 -10.77
N ALA A 200 -2.60 16.09 -9.50
CA ALA A 200 -1.45 16.05 -8.59
C ALA A 200 -0.41 14.98 -8.99
N TYR A 201 -0.84 13.97 -9.74
CA TYR A 201 0.01 12.93 -10.29
C TYR A 201 0.09 13.05 -11.82
N GLU A 202 1.13 12.46 -12.39
CA GLU A 202 1.33 12.38 -13.84
C GLU A 202 1.80 10.98 -14.25
N ILE A 203 1.52 10.63 -15.50
CA ILE A 203 2.02 9.40 -16.12
C ILE A 203 3.32 9.75 -16.84
N THR A 204 4.42 9.12 -16.42
CA THR A 204 5.74 9.31 -17.05
C THR A 204 5.81 8.59 -18.41
N ARG A 205 6.88 8.86 -19.17
CA ARG A 205 7.11 8.22 -20.49
C ARG A 205 7.24 6.69 -20.40
N ASP A 206 7.71 6.17 -19.27
CA ASP A 206 7.81 4.75 -18.96
C ASP A 206 6.58 4.23 -18.20
N HIS A 207 5.44 4.91 -18.31
CA HIS A 207 4.13 4.50 -17.82
C HIS A 207 4.01 4.34 -16.29
N ARG A 208 4.85 5.01 -15.51
CA ARG A 208 4.68 5.09 -14.05
C ARG A 208 3.77 6.24 -13.68
N MET A 209 3.00 6.05 -12.61
CA MET A 209 2.29 7.15 -11.97
C MET A 209 3.19 7.77 -10.91
N VAL A 210 3.56 9.03 -11.07
CA VAL A 210 4.44 9.75 -10.14
C VAL A 210 3.79 11.04 -9.66
N LEU A 211 4.12 11.44 -8.43
CA LEU A 211 3.71 12.74 -7.92
C LEU A 211 4.44 13.83 -8.72
N LYS A 212 3.71 14.85 -9.17
CA LYS A 212 4.28 15.96 -9.93
C LYS A 212 5.33 16.72 -9.12
N GLY A 213 6.37 17.22 -9.80
CA GLY A 213 7.49 17.94 -9.18
C GLY A 213 7.05 19.18 -8.39
N GLU A 214 6.00 19.89 -8.85
CA GLU A 214 5.43 21.08 -8.21
C GLU A 214 4.91 20.82 -6.79
N ARG A 215 4.70 19.55 -6.43
CA ARG A 215 4.25 19.13 -5.10
C ARG A 215 5.41 18.92 -4.11
N GLY A 216 6.66 19.01 -4.56
CA GLY A 216 7.84 18.91 -3.69
C GLY A 216 7.93 17.60 -2.91
N GLY A 217 7.42 16.49 -3.47
CA GLY A 217 7.43 15.18 -2.81
C GLY A 217 6.32 14.96 -1.78
N VAL A 218 5.39 15.91 -1.58
CA VAL A 218 4.29 15.81 -0.59
C VAL A 218 2.94 15.64 -1.30
N PRO A 219 2.33 14.43 -1.25
CA PRO A 219 0.99 14.19 -1.79
C PRO A 219 -0.10 15.03 -1.11
N PRO A 220 -1.22 15.33 -1.80
CA PRO A 220 -2.37 15.97 -1.16
C PRO A 220 -2.97 15.04 -0.08
N THR A 221 -3.27 15.59 1.10
CA THR A 221 -3.96 14.82 2.15
C THR A 221 -5.47 14.80 1.88
N VAL A 222 -6.01 13.65 1.51
CA VAL A 222 -7.46 13.49 1.24
C VAL A 222 -8.13 12.74 2.39
N LYS A 223 -9.25 13.28 2.90
CA LYS A 223 -10.11 12.65 3.90
C LYS A 223 -11.56 12.70 3.43
N LEU A 224 -12.03 11.58 2.90
CA LEU A 224 -13.41 11.41 2.47
C LEU A 224 -14.27 10.83 3.60
N ASP A 225 -15.54 11.20 3.60
CA ASP A 225 -16.57 10.58 4.44
C ASP A 225 -16.62 9.06 4.25
N GLY A 226 -17.03 8.34 5.30
CA GLY A 226 -17.22 6.89 5.24
C GLY A 226 -18.23 6.44 4.17
N ALA A 227 -19.14 7.33 3.74
CA ALA A 227 -20.02 7.11 2.60
C ALA A 227 -19.26 6.78 1.31
N TYR A 228 -18.03 7.28 1.14
CA TYR A 228 -17.18 7.08 -0.04
C TYR A 228 -16.15 5.97 0.12
N LYS A 229 -16.32 5.07 1.10
CA LYS A 229 -15.37 3.99 1.38
C LYS A 229 -15.19 3.02 0.21
N PHE A 230 -16.23 2.82 -0.61
CA PHE A 230 -16.21 1.91 -1.75
C PHE A 230 -16.06 2.66 -3.07
N VAL A 231 -15.49 2.00 -4.09
CA VAL A 231 -15.15 2.61 -5.39
C VAL A 231 -16.39 3.08 -6.16
N ASP A 232 -17.48 2.33 -6.09
CA ASP A 232 -18.77 2.74 -6.66
C ASP A 232 -19.30 4.02 -6.01
N ALA A 233 -19.17 4.15 -4.68
CA ALA A 233 -19.50 5.38 -3.98
C ALA A 233 -18.55 6.53 -4.33
N LEU A 234 -17.24 6.29 -4.46
CA LEU A 234 -16.31 7.34 -4.94
C LEU A 234 -16.73 7.87 -6.32
N LYS A 235 -17.21 7.01 -7.22
CA LYS A 235 -17.72 7.45 -8.53
C LYS A 235 -18.95 8.35 -8.44
N THR A 236 -19.74 8.28 -7.37
CA THR A 236 -20.86 9.22 -7.16
C THR A 236 -20.38 10.59 -6.67
N LEU A 237 -19.23 10.67 -5.98
CA LEU A 237 -18.60 11.93 -5.62
C LEU A 237 -18.05 12.65 -6.87
N VAL A 238 -17.43 11.92 -7.79
CA VAL A 238 -16.75 12.47 -8.98
C VAL A 238 -17.30 11.91 -10.29
N PRO A 239 -18.60 12.08 -10.59
CA PRO A 239 -19.23 11.45 -11.76
C PRO A 239 -18.68 11.98 -13.09
N ASN A 240 -18.09 13.19 -13.08
CA ASN A 240 -17.52 13.85 -14.25
C ASN A 240 -15.99 13.91 -14.21
N GLY A 241 -15.35 13.07 -13.40
CA GLY A 241 -13.91 13.07 -13.18
C GLY A 241 -13.49 13.82 -11.90
N PRO A 242 -12.22 13.65 -11.50
CA PRO A 242 -11.68 14.17 -10.25
C PRO A 242 -11.53 15.71 -10.29
N PRO A 243 -11.54 16.37 -9.13
CA PRO A 243 -11.15 17.78 -9.04
C PRO A 243 -9.65 17.94 -9.27
N SER A 244 -9.21 19.16 -9.58
CA SER A 244 -7.78 19.50 -9.52
C SER A 244 -7.31 19.57 -8.07
N LEU A 245 -6.22 18.87 -7.76
CA LEU A 245 -5.57 18.81 -6.45
C LEU A 245 -4.09 19.22 -6.49
N LEU A 246 -3.56 19.64 -7.64
CA LEU A 246 -2.14 20.01 -7.81
C LEU A 246 -1.63 20.98 -6.74
N HIS A 247 -2.45 21.94 -6.31
CA HIS A 247 -2.11 22.91 -5.28
C HIS A 247 -2.89 22.72 -3.97
N CYS A 248 -3.57 21.58 -3.81
CA CYS A 248 -4.28 21.22 -2.59
C CYS A 248 -3.30 20.61 -1.57
N SER A 249 -3.25 21.17 -0.36
CA SER A 249 -2.52 20.54 0.75
C SER A 249 -3.39 19.53 1.48
N LYS A 250 -4.68 19.86 1.68
CA LYS A 250 -5.65 19.00 2.37
C LYS A 250 -7.06 19.19 1.82
N LEU A 251 -7.74 18.08 1.52
CA LEU A 251 -9.16 18.04 1.19
C LEU A 251 -9.90 17.18 2.22
N THR A 252 -10.91 17.74 2.88
CA THR A 252 -11.84 17.00 3.74
C THR A 252 -13.26 17.08 3.19
N VAL A 253 -13.92 15.94 3.00
CA VAL A 253 -15.31 15.85 2.54
C VAL A 253 -16.14 15.18 3.61
N GLU A 254 -17.19 15.84 4.09
CA GLU A 254 -18.12 15.33 5.11
C GLU A 254 -19.55 15.32 4.56
N GLY A 255 -20.27 14.21 4.76
CA GLY A 255 -21.60 14.01 4.21
C GLY A 255 -21.64 13.73 2.70
N LYS A 256 -22.85 13.68 2.13
CA LYS A 256 -23.08 13.30 0.73
C LYS A 256 -22.89 14.51 -0.20
N VAL A 257 -21.76 14.59 -0.85
CA VAL A 257 -21.37 15.60 -1.85
C VAL A 257 -21.22 14.99 -3.25
N VAL A 258 -21.46 15.80 -4.27
CA VAL A 258 -21.12 15.54 -5.67
C VAL A 258 -20.30 16.71 -6.19
N PHE A 259 -19.15 16.46 -6.80
CA PHE A 259 -18.33 17.49 -7.44
C PHE A 259 -18.75 17.69 -8.90
N ALA A 260 -19.08 18.92 -9.26
CA ALA A 260 -19.25 19.30 -10.66
C ALA A 260 -17.91 19.23 -11.40
N LYS A 261 -17.96 19.11 -12.73
CA LYS A 261 -16.77 19.21 -13.58
C LYS A 261 -16.12 20.59 -13.41
N GLY A 262 -14.80 20.65 -13.26
CA GLY A 262 -14.05 21.91 -13.16
C GLY A 262 -13.87 22.45 -11.73
N VAL A 263 -14.13 21.63 -10.70
CA VAL A 263 -13.75 21.97 -9.32
C VAL A 263 -12.22 21.92 -9.17
N THR A 264 -11.66 22.96 -8.55
CA THR A 264 -10.22 23.07 -8.22
C THR A 264 -10.06 23.37 -6.74
N PHE A 265 -9.22 22.62 -6.05
CA PHE A 265 -8.88 22.85 -4.64
C PHE A 265 -7.45 23.37 -4.48
N LYS A 266 -7.28 24.41 -3.67
CA LYS A 266 -5.96 24.99 -3.32
C LYS A 266 -5.83 25.12 -1.80
N GLY A 267 -4.64 24.86 -1.28
CA GLY A 267 -4.40 24.91 0.17
C GLY A 267 -5.27 23.89 0.92
N ALA A 268 -5.80 24.27 2.08
CA ALA A 268 -6.60 23.39 2.93
C ALA A 268 -8.10 23.69 2.78
N VAL A 269 -8.86 22.76 2.19
CA VAL A 269 -10.30 22.92 1.95
C VAL A 269 -11.11 21.84 2.64
N LYS A 270 -12.22 22.25 3.26
CA LYS A 270 -13.26 21.37 3.78
C LYS A 270 -14.55 21.61 3.01
N VAL A 271 -15.24 20.54 2.61
CA VAL A 271 -16.59 20.58 2.02
C VAL A 271 -17.49 19.73 2.89
N ALA A 272 -18.55 20.32 3.43
CA ALA A 272 -19.47 19.65 4.33
C ALA A 272 -20.91 19.78 3.82
N ASN A 273 -21.65 18.68 3.91
CA ASN A 273 -23.09 18.65 3.72
C ASN A 273 -23.73 17.96 4.94
N ALA A 274 -24.39 18.75 5.78
CA ALA A 274 -25.10 18.23 6.96
C ALA A 274 -26.45 17.56 6.61
N GLY A 275 -26.94 17.73 5.37
CA GLY A 275 -28.21 17.21 4.91
C GLY A 275 -28.18 15.71 4.58
N PRO A 276 -29.35 15.03 4.61
CA PRO A 276 -29.45 13.61 4.27
C PRO A 276 -29.30 13.33 2.77
N GLU A 277 -29.60 14.33 1.93
CA GLU A 277 -29.58 14.24 0.47
C GLU A 277 -28.25 14.72 -0.14
N PRO A 278 -27.78 14.11 -1.26
CA PRO A 278 -26.59 14.57 -1.94
C PRO A 278 -26.69 16.02 -2.42
N LYS A 279 -25.65 16.83 -2.17
CA LYS A 279 -25.55 18.21 -2.68
C LYS A 279 -24.38 18.38 -3.64
N THR A 280 -24.60 19.15 -4.70
CA THR A 280 -23.56 19.40 -5.71
C THR A 280 -22.72 20.62 -5.36
N LEU A 281 -21.41 20.43 -5.22
CA LEU A 281 -20.44 21.52 -5.22
C LEU A 281 -20.27 22.01 -6.66
N LYS A 282 -20.58 23.29 -6.89
CA LYS A 282 -20.49 23.92 -8.22
C LYS A 282 -19.04 23.99 -8.71
N ALA A 283 -18.87 24.13 -10.02
CA ALA A 283 -17.56 24.38 -10.61
C ALA A 283 -16.97 25.69 -10.05
N GLY A 284 -15.66 25.69 -9.80
CA GLY A 284 -14.98 26.84 -9.21
C GLY A 284 -13.66 26.48 -8.56
N THR A 285 -12.93 27.51 -8.15
CA THR A 285 -11.72 27.36 -7.32
C THR A 285 -12.06 27.63 -5.88
N TYR A 286 -11.78 26.67 -5.00
CA TYR A 286 -11.94 26.78 -3.56
C TYR A 286 -10.57 26.75 -2.92
N GLN A 287 -10.29 27.76 -2.09
CA GLN A 287 -9.00 27.95 -1.45
C GLN A 287 -9.16 28.28 0.03
N ASP A 288 -8.41 27.56 0.88
CA ASP A 288 -8.23 27.84 2.31
C ASP A 288 -9.54 28.15 3.07
N GLN A 289 -10.57 27.34 2.82
CA GLN A 289 -11.93 27.60 3.31
C GLN A 289 -12.71 26.33 3.64
N THR A 290 -13.78 26.52 4.41
CA THR A 290 -14.84 25.53 4.61
C THR A 290 -16.06 25.93 3.78
N VAL A 291 -16.55 25.01 2.96
CA VAL A 291 -17.77 25.17 2.15
C VAL A 291 -18.88 24.33 2.75
N GLU A 292 -19.89 24.98 3.30
CA GLU A 292 -21.13 24.32 3.76
C GLU A 292 -22.14 24.32 2.61
N LEU A 293 -22.62 23.12 2.23
CA LEU A 293 -23.58 22.91 1.15
C LEU A 293 -25.01 22.87 1.65
#